data_AF-A0A7C1PWN1-F1
#
_entry.id   AF-A0A7C1PWN1-F1
#
_cell.length_a   1.000
_cell.length_b   1.000
_cell.length_c   1.000
_cell.angle_alpha   90.00
_cell.angle_beta   90.00
_cell.angle_gamma   90.00
#
_symmetry.space_group_name_H-M   'P 1'
#
loop_
_entity.id
_entity.type
_entity.pdbx_description
1 polymer ?
#
loop_
_entity_poly.entity_id
_entity_poly.type
_entity_poly.pdbx_seq_one_letter_code
_entity_poly.pdbx_strand_id
1 'polypeptide(L)'
;AVYFIFYRPTVEAQNRQRRVVAGLRPGDEIVTTSGFIARLLDVREDERGEVELLLDLGGVTVRARPTAVAERLPRPEEVAQPPHPVMENPQSEGERAAPATPGRDG
;
A
#
# COMPACT_ATOMS: atom_id res chain seq x y z
N ALA A 1 42.53 13.84 -2.56
CA ALA A 1 41.15 14.30 -2.81
C ALA A 1 40.23 13.10 -2.68
N VAL A 2 39.19 13.15 -1.86
CA VAL A 2 38.29 12.02 -1.61
C VAL A 2 37.05 12.17 -2.50
N TYR A 3 36.80 11.21 -3.38
CA TYR A 3 35.58 11.13 -4.17
C TYR A 3 34.43 10.63 -3.30
N PHE A 4 33.51 11.52 -2.92
CA PHE A 4 32.21 11.11 -2.39
C PHE A 4 31.35 10.61 -3.56
N ILE A 5 31.18 9.29 -3.65
CA ILE A 5 30.22 8.67 -4.55
C ILE A 5 28.83 9.04 -4.04
N PHE A 6 28.04 9.76 -4.84
CA PHE A 6 26.61 9.95 -4.58
C PHE A 6 25.91 8.58 -4.67
N TYR A 7 25.72 7.95 -3.51
CA TYR A 7 24.84 6.78 -3.37
C TYR A 7 23.44 7.19 -3.85
N ARG A 8 22.91 6.49 -4.85
CA ARG A 8 21.67 6.86 -5.55
C ARG A 8 20.46 6.87 -4.59
N PRO A 9 19.88 8.03 -4.24
CA PRO A 9 18.70 8.08 -3.38
C PRO A 9 17.39 7.98 -4.18
N THR A 10 17.43 7.54 -5.44
CA THR A 10 16.27 7.61 -6.34
C THR A 10 15.33 6.42 -6.26
N VAL A 11 15.83 5.21 -5.99
CA VAL A 11 14.98 4.00 -5.98
C VAL A 11 14.08 3.97 -4.74
N GLU A 12 14.60 4.38 -3.58
CA GLU A 12 13.83 4.42 -2.32
C GLU A 12 12.70 5.45 -2.38
N ALA A 13 12.95 6.62 -2.98
CA ALA A 13 11.96 7.68 -3.14
C ALA A 13 10.78 7.23 -4.02
N GLN A 14 11.06 6.56 -5.15
CA GLN A 14 10.02 6.04 -6.05
C GLN A 14 9.20 4.91 -5.42
N ASN A 15 9.87 3.98 -4.72
CA ASN A 15 9.18 2.90 -4.03
C ASN A 15 8.27 3.41 -2.91
N ARG A 16 8.71 4.44 -2.17
CA ARG A 16 7.89 5.10 -1.15
C ARG A 16 6.69 5.79 -1.78
N GLN A 17 6.88 6.50 -2.89
CA GLN A 17 5.78 7.16 -3.62
C GLN A 17 4.71 6.15 -4.06
N ARG A 18 5.11 5.01 -4.66
CA ARG A 18 4.18 3.96 -5.10
C ARG A 18 3.40 3.33 -3.94
N ARG A 19 4.06 3.07 -2.81
CA ARG A 19 3.42 2.49 -1.63
C ARG A 19 2.40 3.43 -1.01
N VAL A 20 2.71 4.72 -0.96
CA VAL A 20 1.79 5.73 -0.43
C VAL A 20 0.55 5.82 -1.31
N VAL A 21 0.69 5.91 -2.63
CA VAL A 21 -0.47 5.96 -3.55
C VAL A 21 -1.33 4.70 -3.48
N ALA A 22 -0.73 3.51 -3.40
CA ALA A 22 -1.47 2.25 -3.41
C ALA A 22 -2.45 2.07 -2.23
N GLY A 23 -2.25 2.81 -1.13
CA GLY A 23 -3.10 2.74 0.06
C GLY A 23 -4.09 3.90 0.22
N LEU A 24 -4.09 4.87 -0.70
CA LEU A 24 -4.94 6.05 -0.64
C LEU A 24 -6.28 5.82 -1.36
N ARG A 25 -7.36 6.26 -0.73
CA ARG A 25 -8.73 6.19 -1.24
C ARG A 25 -9.40 7.57 -1.13
N PRO A 26 -10.27 7.96 -2.08
CA PRO A 26 -11.11 9.13 -1.92
C PRO A 26 -11.85 9.12 -0.58
N GLY A 27 -11.83 10.25 0.11
CA GLY A 27 -12.35 10.43 1.46
C GLY A 27 -11.34 10.19 2.59
N ASP A 28 -10.11 9.77 2.28
CA ASP A 28 -9.05 9.72 3.29
C ASP A 28 -8.62 11.11 3.74
N GLU A 29 -8.39 11.27 5.04
CA GLU A 29 -7.68 12.42 5.57
C GLU A 29 -6.17 12.15 5.52
N ILE A 30 -5.42 13.14 5.05
CA ILE A 30 -3.98 13.08 4.90
C ILE A 30 -3.33 14.31 5.51
N VAL A 31 -2.11 14.13 6.00
CA VAL A 31 -1.22 15.24 6.36
C VAL A 31 -0.21 15.41 5.24
N THR A 32 -0.09 16.63 4.75
CA THR A 32 0.91 16.97 3.74
C THR A 32 2.27 17.25 4.38
N THR A 33 3.34 17.16 3.59
CA THR A 33 4.71 17.51 4.02
C THR A 33 4.83 18.96 4.51
N SER A 34 3.93 19.85 4.07
CA SER A 34 3.87 21.25 4.54
C SER A 34 3.05 21.43 5.83
N GLY A 35 2.51 20.35 6.40
CA GLY A 35 1.73 20.37 7.63
C GLY A 35 0.24 20.70 7.44
N PHE A 36 -0.29 20.62 6.22
CA PHE A 36 -1.72 20.80 5.99
C PHE A 36 -2.47 19.48 6.17
N ILE A 37 -3.63 19.55 6.82
CA ILE A 37 -4.59 18.45 6.84
C ILE A 37 -5.54 18.67 5.67
N ALA A 38 -5.66 17.65 4.82
CA ALA A 38 -6.50 17.71 3.64
C ALA A 38 -7.27 16.41 3.45
N ARG A 39 -8.42 16.50 2.80
CA ARG A 39 -9.21 15.33 2.41
C ARG A 39 -8.94 14.99 0.96
N LEU A 40 -8.61 13.74 0.68
CA LEU A 40 -8.42 13.25 -0.68
C LEU A 40 -9.76 13.20 -1.39
N LEU A 41 -9.89 13.93 -2.49
CA LEU A 41 -11.09 13.91 -3.34
C LEU A 41 -10.96 12.87 -4.45
N ASP A 42 -9.79 12.80 -5.08
CA ASP A 42 -9.57 11.95 -6.25
C ASP A 42 -8.09 11.69 -6.51
N VAL A 43 -7.78 10.62 -7.24
CA VAL A 43 -6.44 10.30 -7.74
C VAL A 43 -6.52 10.22 -9.25
N ARG A 44 -5.71 11.01 -9.94
CA ARG A 44 -5.72 11.12 -11.41
C ARG A 44 -4.32 10.98 -11.98
N GLU A 45 -4.25 10.60 -13.23
CA GLU A 45 -3.02 10.73 -14.03
C GLU A 45 -3.13 11.97 -14.90
N ASP A 46 -2.05 12.77 -14.95
CA ASP A 46 -1.97 13.93 -15.84
C ASP A 46 -1.65 13.50 -17.29
N GLU A 47 -1.61 14.47 -18.22
CA GLU A 47 -1.31 14.21 -19.64
C GLU A 47 0.07 13.60 -19.89
N ARG A 48 0.95 13.62 -18.89
CA ARG A 48 2.31 13.04 -18.93
C ARG A 48 2.36 11.67 -18.26
N GLY A 49 1.22 11.14 -17.80
CA GLY A 49 1.12 9.88 -17.07
C GLY A 49 1.61 9.96 -15.62
N GLU A 50 1.78 11.16 -15.07
CA GLU A 50 2.20 11.32 -13.69
C GLU A 50 0.98 11.40 -12.77
N VAL A 51 1.03 10.67 -11.66
CA VAL A 51 -0.06 10.64 -10.68
C VAL A 51 -0.16 12.00 -9.96
N GLU A 52 -1.39 12.45 -9.78
CA GLU A 52 -1.77 13.63 -9.04
C GLU A 52 -2.93 13.33 -8.09
N LEU A 53 -2.95 14.05 -6.99
CA LEU A 53 -3.97 13.98 -5.96
C LEU A 53 -4.79 15.26 -6.00
N LEU A 54 -6.10 15.12 -6.03
CA LEU A 54 -7.02 16.25 -5.84
C LEU A 54 -7.38 16.31 -4.36
N LEU A 55 -7.05 17.41 -3.69
CA LEU A 55 -7.20 17.57 -2.25
C LEU A 55 -8.15 18.72 -1.92
N ASP A 56 -8.99 18.52 -0.90
CA ASP A 56 -9.78 19.57 -0.26
C ASP A 56 -9.06 20.07 1.00
N LEU A 57 -8.61 21.32 0.94
CA LEU A 57 -8.08 22.07 2.09
C LEU A 57 -9.14 23.05 2.57
N GLY A 58 -10.05 22.58 3.40
CA GLY A 58 -11.04 23.43 4.07
C GLY A 58 -11.92 24.23 3.11
N GLY A 59 -12.35 23.63 1.99
CA GLY A 59 -13.17 24.24 0.96
C GLY A 59 -12.39 24.70 -0.27
N VAL A 60 -11.05 24.66 -0.24
CA VAL A 60 -10.21 24.97 -1.39
C VAL A 60 -9.71 23.67 -2.02
N THR A 61 -10.08 23.46 -3.29
CA THR A 61 -9.58 22.32 -4.06
C THR A 61 -8.22 22.63 -4.66
N VAL A 62 -7.21 21.80 -4.37
CA VAL A 62 -5.86 21.92 -4.93
C VAL A 62 -5.40 20.62 -5.55
N ARG A 63 -4.39 20.72 -6.43
CA ARG A 63 -3.67 19.56 -6.97
C ARG A 63 -2.35 19.40 -6.24
N ALA A 64 -2.03 18.19 -5.85
CA ALA A 64 -0.78 17.85 -5.18
C ALA A 64 -0.13 16.63 -5.84
N ARG A 65 1.20 16.54 -5.76
CA ARG A 65 1.92 15.32 -6.12
C ARG A 65 1.84 14.32 -4.96
N PRO A 66 1.88 13.01 -5.22
CA PRO A 66 1.93 12.01 -4.14
C PRO A 66 3.10 12.18 -3.17
N THR A 67 4.19 12.81 -3.60
CA THR A 67 5.33 13.18 -2.75
C THR A 67 4.98 14.22 -1.67
N ALA A 68 3.84 14.90 -1.81
CA ALA A 68 3.35 15.84 -0.82
C ALA A 68 2.64 15.14 0.35
N VAL A 69 2.38 13.84 0.30
CA VAL A 69 1.73 13.08 1.37
C VAL A 69 2.79 12.64 2.38
N ALA A 70 2.70 13.14 3.61
CA ALA A 70 3.55 12.74 4.71
C ALA A 70 2.98 11.49 5.41
N GLU A 71 1.69 11.52 5.73
CA GLU A 71 0.99 10.42 6.38
C GLU A 71 -0.51 10.43 6.05
N ARG A 72 -1.14 9.24 6.13
CA ARG A 72 -2.59 9.05 6.06
C ARG A 72 -3.11 8.91 7.49
N LEU A 73 -4.16 9.66 7.82
CA LEU A 73 -4.82 9.55 9.11
C LEU A 73 -5.81 8.37 9.08
N PRO A 74 -5.79 7.48 10.09
CA PRO A 74 -6.72 6.36 10.14
C PRO A 74 -8.15 6.87 10.40
N ARG A 75 -9.12 6.30 9.69
CA ARG A 75 -10.53 6.59 9.96
C ARG A 75 -10.92 5.95 11.31
N PRO A 76 -11.70 6.63 12.16
CA PRO A 76 -12.19 6.04 13.42
C PRO A 76 -12.89 4.68 13.26
N GLU A 77 -13.55 4.43 12.12
CA GLU A 77 -14.22 3.16 11.81
C GLU A 77 -13.23 1.99 11.54
N GLU A 78 -12.01 2.28 11.08
CA GLU A 78 -11.00 1.25 10.75
C GLU A 78 -10.29 0.74 12.02
N VAL A 79 -10.26 1.55 13.09
CA VAL A 79 -9.69 1.16 14.40
C VAL A 79 -10.64 0.25 15.19
N ALA A 80 -11.91 0.15 14.78
CA ALA A 80 -12.95 -0.58 15.53
C ALA A 80 -13.02 -2.09 15.22
N GLN A 81 -12.28 -2.60 14.22
CA GLN A 81 -12.24 -4.05 13.95
C GLN A 81 -10.98 -4.66 14.57
N PRO A 82 -11.11 -5.52 15.62
CA PRO A 82 -9.96 -6.27 16.11
C PRO A 82 -9.42 -7.18 14.98
N PRO A 83 -8.10 -7.41 14.91
CA PRO A 83 -7.51 -8.23 13.85
C PRO A 83 -8.16 -9.62 13.88
N HIS A 84 -8.82 -9.99 12.78
CA HIS A 84 -9.30 -11.34 12.61
C HIS A 84 -8.09 -12.29 12.63
N PRO A 85 -8.05 -13.30 13.51
CA PRO A 85 -6.99 -14.29 13.46
C PRO A 85 -7.09 -15.01 12.11
N VAL A 86 -6.01 -14.93 11.34
CA VAL A 86 -5.83 -15.69 10.11
C VAL A 86 -5.89 -17.16 10.51
N MET A 87 -7.02 -17.84 10.29
CA MET A 87 -7.08 -19.29 10.42
C MET A 87 -6.31 -19.87 9.23
N GLU A 88 -5.05 -20.19 9.47
CA GLU A 88 -4.23 -21.02 8.60
C GLU A 88 -4.94 -22.37 8.42
N ASN A 89 -5.37 -22.65 7.20
CA ASN A 89 -6.13 -23.85 6.86
C ASN A 89 -5.16 -25.05 6.74
N PRO A 90 -5.21 -26.06 7.62
CA PRO A 90 -4.18 -27.12 7.64
C PRO A 90 -4.56 -28.33 6.77
N GLN A 91 -5.40 -28.19 5.74
CA GLN A 91 -5.98 -29.35 5.02
C GLN A 91 -5.49 -29.56 3.59
N SER A 92 -4.19 -29.42 3.33
CA SER A 92 -3.59 -29.88 2.07
C SER A 92 -2.29 -30.65 2.28
N GLU A 93 -2.29 -31.63 3.18
CA GLU A 93 -1.26 -32.67 3.25
C GLU A 93 -1.93 -34.03 3.53
N GLY A 94 -2.49 -34.62 2.49
CA GLY A 94 -3.22 -35.89 2.59
C GLY A 94 -3.22 -36.74 1.33
N GLU A 95 -2.44 -36.41 0.29
CA GLU A 95 -2.29 -37.28 -0.89
C GLU A 95 -0.96 -38.04 -0.78
N ARG A 96 -0.85 -38.90 0.25
CA ARG A 96 0.26 -39.88 0.33
C ARG A 96 -0.09 -41.11 -0.51
N ALA A 97 0.63 -41.23 -1.61
CA ALA A 97 1.10 -42.45 -2.25
C ALA A 97 0.70 -43.78 -1.57
N ALA A 98 -0.04 -44.61 -2.31
CA ALA A 98 -0.18 -46.03 -2.02
C ALA A 98 0.54 -46.85 -3.11
N PRO A 99 1.60 -47.61 -2.79
CA PRO A 99 2.08 -48.68 -3.63
C PRO A 99 1.70 -50.07 -3.09
N ALA A 100 1.39 -50.95 -4.06
CA ALA A 100 1.54 -52.40 -4.09
C ALA A 100 0.69 -53.30 -3.15
N THR A 101 -0.18 -54.06 -3.82
CA THR A 101 -0.88 -55.27 -3.37
C THR A 101 0.09 -56.38 -2.92
N PRO A 102 -0.12 -57.04 -1.77
CA PRO A 102 0.51 -58.33 -1.50
C PRO A 102 -0.41 -59.48 -1.94
N GLY A 103 0.18 -60.46 -2.62
CA GLY A 103 -0.47 -61.72 -2.97
C GLY A 103 -0.83 -62.55 -1.75
N ARG A 104 -1.85 -63.40 -1.90
CA ARG A 104 -2.24 -64.40 -0.91
C ARG A 104 -2.64 -65.69 -1.63
N ASP A 105 -1.74 -66.65 -1.50
CA ASP A 105 -1.88 -68.10 -1.38
C ASP A 105 -3.15 -68.79 -1.88
N GLY A 106 -2.92 -69.73 -2.82
CA GLY A 106 -3.70 -70.91 -3.12
C GLY A 106 -2.76 -72.01 -3.61
#